data_AF-A0A8B8D2E0-F1
#
_entry.id   AF-A0A8B8D2E0-F1
#
_cell.length_a   1.000
_cell.length_b   1.000
_cell.length_c   1.000
_cell.angle_alpha   90.00
_cell.angle_beta   90.00
_cell.angle_gamma   90.00
#
_symmetry.space_group_name_H-M   'P 1'
#
loop_
_entity.id
_entity.type
_entity.pdbx_description
1 polymer ?
#
loop_
_entity_poly.entity_id
_entity_poly.type
_entity_poly.pdbx_seq_one_letter_code
_entity_poly.pdbx_strand_id
1 'polypeptide(L)'
;MSGLLLTLLALLNIKAQFASSCQFPEDLRGVWISSDKGFLRFADSVIYNYPVSLPGTSSIDLLCAENNGTHYMLKSSQDIDVFSLKVSIYICLSFVRVTQNNYVYYIGAPLDPMVKERVFAMSNLLNVSMDQVCTLPNTDDNVFSLRKNVSVSDIDSTGCPKRLKNAFVSLSIEETGVTNKCANGIVNGCVKDNEIVISTSSCHSNAFISNYLSLICLFHKTIDQVTYVYTWTEDTSFQSIATHGFICVEFTHNETWTTLRLFNDTCRDSLPSLNFLTLNSNQTNDTCLPTTPVPPPIRNTNRPDSPKGKKNSTNWAIYFAIVVCIIIIIGFIIIIIKFFRKEMFDFFAKKPRQPEPAVSFSNIAAKSTETLNTTTTT
;
A
#
# COMPACT_ATOMS: atom_id res chain seq x y z
N MET A 1 -55.90 35.25 -5.29
CA MET A 1 -54.52 35.08 -4.74
C MET A 1 -54.26 33.64 -4.29
N SER A 2 -54.48 32.63 -5.16
CA SER A 2 -54.34 31.20 -4.77
C SER A 2 -53.66 30.33 -5.84
N GLY A 3 -53.05 30.96 -6.86
CA GLY A 3 -52.38 30.24 -7.95
C GLY A 3 -50.85 30.37 -7.96
N LEU A 4 -50.28 31.29 -7.18
CA LEU A 4 -48.83 31.58 -7.20
C LEU A 4 -48.04 30.78 -6.14
N LEU A 5 -48.72 30.16 -5.17
CA LEU A 5 -48.08 29.41 -4.08
C LEU A 5 -47.82 27.94 -4.45
N LEU A 6 -48.60 27.37 -5.39
CA LEU A 6 -48.41 25.98 -5.83
C LEU A 6 -47.27 25.80 -6.83
N THR A 7 -46.92 26.81 -7.62
CA THR A 7 -45.76 26.75 -8.52
C THR A 7 -44.43 26.95 -7.80
N LEU A 8 -44.42 27.60 -6.63
CA LEU A 8 -43.20 27.74 -5.82
C LEU A 8 -42.85 26.47 -5.03
N LEU A 9 -43.83 25.63 -4.69
CA LEU A 9 -43.59 24.34 -4.03
C LEU A 9 -43.17 23.22 -5.00
N ALA A 10 -43.44 23.35 -6.30
CA ALA A 10 -42.98 22.39 -7.31
C ALA A 10 -41.50 22.59 -7.70
N LEU A 11 -40.89 23.74 -7.36
CA LEU A 11 -39.47 24.06 -7.61
C LEU A 11 -38.53 23.62 -6.47
N LEU A 12 -39.06 23.07 -5.37
CA LEU A 12 -38.27 22.67 -4.18
C LEU A 12 -38.00 21.15 -4.08
N ASN A 13 -38.36 20.37 -5.11
CA ASN A 13 -38.07 18.93 -5.17
C ASN A 13 -37.16 18.54 -6.36
N ILE A 14 -36.29 19.45 -6.80
CA ILE A 14 -35.01 18.99 -7.34
C ILE A 14 -34.15 18.72 -6.12
N LYS A 15 -34.31 17.54 -5.51
CA LYS A 15 -33.15 16.90 -4.91
C LYS A 15 -32.18 16.77 -6.07
N ALA A 16 -31.27 17.73 -6.18
CA ALA A 16 -30.04 17.52 -6.90
C ALA A 16 -29.51 16.22 -6.30
N GLN A 17 -29.67 15.15 -7.05
CA GLN A 17 -28.92 13.94 -6.87
C GLN A 17 -27.51 14.40 -7.21
N PHE A 18 -26.83 14.98 -6.20
CA PHE A 18 -25.41 15.17 -6.24
C PHE A 18 -24.91 13.76 -6.53
N ALA A 19 -24.49 13.53 -7.78
CA ALA A 19 -23.64 12.40 -8.10
C ALA A 19 -22.58 12.44 -7.02
N SER A 20 -22.61 11.49 -6.10
CA SER A 20 -21.64 11.43 -5.01
C SER A 20 -20.29 11.46 -5.70
N SER A 21 -19.55 12.54 -5.54
CA SER A 21 -18.19 12.62 -6.05
C SER A 21 -17.48 11.38 -5.54
N CYS A 22 -16.94 10.56 -6.44
CA CYS A 22 -16.18 9.37 -6.09
C CYS A 22 -15.15 9.76 -5.03
N GLN A 23 -15.36 9.31 -3.79
CA GLN A 23 -14.56 9.71 -2.63
C GLN A 23 -14.16 8.49 -1.82
N PHE A 24 -12.90 8.51 -1.36
CA PHE A 24 -12.38 7.53 -0.43
C PHE A 24 -12.94 7.78 0.98
N PRO A 25 -13.09 6.71 1.79
CA PRO A 25 -13.48 6.82 3.19
C PRO A 25 -12.54 7.76 3.97
N GLU A 26 -13.08 8.54 4.90
CA GLU A 26 -12.29 9.53 5.66
C GLU A 26 -11.14 8.90 6.44
N ASP A 27 -11.35 7.71 6.98
CA ASP A 27 -10.34 6.97 7.73
C ASP A 27 -9.19 6.47 6.85
N LEU A 28 -9.45 6.18 5.56
CA LEU A 28 -8.46 5.81 4.55
C LEU A 28 -7.59 7.00 4.09
N ARG A 29 -7.95 8.23 4.42
CA ARG A 29 -7.13 9.40 4.05
C ARG A 29 -5.81 9.44 4.82
N GLY A 30 -4.77 10.00 4.19
CA GLY A 30 -3.43 10.14 4.75
C GLY A 30 -2.39 9.24 4.08
N VAL A 31 -1.30 8.98 4.79
CA VAL A 31 -0.19 8.16 4.30
C VAL A 31 -0.32 6.74 4.82
N TRP A 32 -0.23 5.78 3.91
CA TRP A 32 -0.31 4.35 4.16
C TRP A 32 0.87 3.64 3.53
N ILE A 33 1.15 2.43 3.99
CA ILE A 33 2.16 1.54 3.44
C ILE A 33 1.41 0.30 2.95
N SER A 34 1.50 0.06 1.65
CA SER A 34 0.99 -1.12 0.95
C SER A 34 2.06 -2.20 0.92
N SER A 35 1.64 -3.46 1.08
CA SER A 35 2.51 -4.62 0.87
C SER A 35 2.97 -4.80 -0.58
N ASP A 36 2.23 -4.26 -1.56
CA ASP A 36 2.55 -4.37 -3.00
C ASP A 36 3.24 -3.13 -3.57
N LYS A 37 2.78 -1.95 -3.16
CA LYS A 37 3.19 -0.67 -3.77
C LYS A 37 4.00 0.21 -2.82
N GLY A 38 4.20 -0.18 -1.56
CA GLY A 38 4.90 0.66 -0.58
C GLY A 38 4.08 1.89 -0.20
N PHE A 39 4.72 3.06 -0.09
CA PHE A 39 4.03 4.26 0.37
C PHE A 39 2.95 4.73 -0.60
N LEU A 40 1.72 4.84 -0.10
CA LEU A 40 0.57 5.39 -0.80
C LEU A 40 0.01 6.58 -0.03
N ARG A 41 -0.37 7.64 -0.74
CA ARG A 41 -0.97 8.84 -0.13
C ARG A 41 -2.38 9.07 -0.67
N PHE A 42 -3.35 8.86 0.19
CA PHE A 42 -4.78 9.02 -0.11
C PHE A 42 -5.24 10.41 0.32
N ALA A 43 -5.91 11.12 -0.58
CA ALA A 43 -6.75 12.29 -0.29
C ALA A 43 -8.22 11.94 -0.51
N ASP A 44 -9.09 12.94 -0.60
CA ASP A 44 -10.55 12.72 -0.68
C ASP A 44 -10.94 11.90 -1.91
N SER A 45 -10.35 12.16 -3.07
CA SER A 45 -10.67 11.49 -4.33
C SER A 45 -9.42 11.18 -5.17
N VAL A 46 -8.23 11.21 -4.57
CA VAL A 46 -6.95 11.06 -5.28
C VAL A 46 -6.01 10.16 -4.49
N ILE A 47 -5.30 9.26 -5.17
CA ILE A 47 -4.10 8.61 -4.67
C ILE A 47 -2.90 9.24 -5.36
N TYR A 48 -2.02 9.87 -4.60
CA TYR A 48 -0.85 10.55 -5.15
C TYR A 48 0.33 9.61 -5.32
N ASN A 49 1.10 9.83 -6.39
CA ASN A 49 2.34 9.12 -6.71
C ASN A 49 2.21 7.60 -6.63
N TYR A 50 1.09 7.04 -7.10
CA TYR A 50 0.87 5.60 -7.12
C TYR A 50 1.95 4.93 -7.99
N PRO A 51 2.77 4.03 -7.43
CA PRO A 51 3.86 3.40 -8.18
C PRO A 51 3.35 2.47 -9.28
N VAL A 52 3.94 2.63 -10.47
CA VAL A 52 3.62 1.82 -11.66
C VAL A 52 4.89 1.52 -12.46
N SER A 53 4.91 0.39 -13.16
CA SER A 53 6.02 0.00 -14.04
C SER A 53 5.66 0.23 -15.52
N LEU A 54 5.35 1.48 -15.89
CA LEU A 54 4.98 1.84 -17.26
C LEU A 54 6.20 2.40 -18.04
N PRO A 55 6.25 2.27 -19.38
CA PRO A 55 7.31 2.87 -20.19
C PRO A 55 7.40 4.38 -19.94
N GLY A 56 8.58 4.84 -19.52
CA GLY A 56 8.83 6.27 -19.27
C GLY A 56 8.14 6.87 -18.03
N THR A 57 7.38 6.08 -17.25
CA THR A 57 6.64 6.58 -16.09
C THR A 57 6.70 5.58 -14.94
N SER A 58 7.27 5.98 -13.80
CA SER A 58 7.40 5.14 -12.60
C SER A 58 6.31 5.39 -11.54
N SER A 59 5.54 6.46 -11.67
CA SER A 59 4.44 6.78 -10.76
C SER A 59 3.41 7.68 -11.43
N ILE A 60 2.15 7.57 -11.01
CA ILE A 60 1.03 8.38 -11.51
C ILE A 60 0.11 8.79 -10.37
N ASP A 61 -0.55 9.94 -10.50
CA ASP A 61 -1.67 10.26 -9.63
C ASP A 61 -2.95 9.63 -10.18
N LEU A 62 -3.73 9.02 -9.29
CA LEU A 62 -4.95 8.31 -9.62
C LEU A 62 -6.17 9.04 -9.04
N LEU A 63 -7.03 9.54 -9.92
CA LEU A 63 -8.30 10.17 -9.60
C LEU A 63 -9.41 9.13 -9.50
N CYS A 64 -10.22 9.23 -8.46
CA CYS A 64 -11.45 8.44 -8.30
C CYS A 64 -12.46 8.84 -9.38
N ALA A 65 -12.72 7.94 -10.32
CA ALA A 65 -13.65 8.18 -11.43
C ALA A 65 -15.07 7.69 -11.08
N GLU A 66 -15.17 6.49 -10.50
CA GLU A 66 -16.42 5.86 -10.11
C GLU A 66 -16.20 4.93 -8.91
N ASN A 67 -17.20 4.79 -8.04
CA ASN A 67 -17.15 3.83 -6.93
C ASN A 67 -18.49 3.09 -6.76
N ASN A 68 -18.40 1.81 -6.39
CA ASN A 68 -19.53 0.97 -6.05
C ASN A 68 -19.22 0.15 -4.78
N GLY A 69 -19.76 0.60 -3.64
CA GLY A 69 -19.45 0.03 -2.34
C GLY A 69 -17.96 0.14 -2.01
N THR A 70 -17.28 -1.00 -1.93
CA THR A 70 -15.84 -1.07 -1.66
C THR A 70 -14.97 -0.93 -2.91
N HIS A 71 -15.55 -1.02 -4.12
CA HIS A 71 -14.81 -1.00 -5.38
C HIS A 71 -14.69 0.42 -5.92
N TYR A 72 -13.49 0.78 -6.37
CA TYR A 72 -13.14 2.10 -6.88
C TYR A 72 -12.45 1.94 -8.23
N MET A 73 -13.04 2.54 -9.25
CA MET A 73 -12.40 2.73 -10.55
C MET A 73 -11.62 4.03 -10.49
N LEU A 74 -10.30 3.92 -10.62
CA LEU A 74 -9.36 5.01 -10.57
C LEU A 74 -8.80 5.27 -11.97
N LYS A 75 -8.66 6.54 -12.35
CA LYS A 75 -8.14 6.99 -13.64
C LYS A 75 -6.88 7.84 -13.42
N SER A 76 -5.87 7.70 -14.26
CA SER A 76 -4.70 8.59 -14.24
C SER A 76 -5.12 10.06 -14.39
N SER A 77 -4.54 10.94 -13.57
CA SER A 77 -4.81 12.38 -13.60
C SER A 77 -4.33 13.05 -14.89
N GLN A 78 -3.35 12.43 -15.54
CA GLN A 78 -2.74 12.86 -16.79
C GLN A 78 -2.76 11.69 -17.78
N ASP A 79 -2.79 12.03 -19.06
CA ASP A 79 -2.60 11.04 -20.12
C ASP A 79 -1.12 10.65 -20.19
N ILE A 80 -0.88 9.36 -20.37
CA ILE A 80 0.46 8.79 -20.50
C ILE A 80 0.73 8.55 -21.98
N ASP A 81 1.93 8.89 -22.43
CA ASP A 81 2.38 8.58 -23.78
C ASP A 81 2.97 7.17 -23.79
N VAL A 82 2.28 6.26 -24.47
CA VAL A 82 2.74 4.88 -24.70
C VAL A 82 2.84 4.68 -26.20
N PHE A 83 4.07 4.65 -26.71
CA PHE A 83 4.36 4.53 -28.16
C PHE A 83 3.72 5.63 -29.03
N SER A 84 3.81 6.90 -28.61
CA SER A 84 3.23 8.08 -29.27
C SER A 84 1.70 8.13 -29.25
N LEU A 85 1.05 7.27 -28.44
CA LEU A 85 -0.38 7.29 -28.20
C LEU A 85 -0.67 7.79 -26.79
N LYS A 86 -1.52 8.81 -26.68
CA LYS A 86 -2.01 9.32 -25.40
C LYS A 86 -3.12 8.42 -24.88
N VAL A 87 -2.85 7.74 -23.78
CA VAL A 87 -3.80 6.85 -23.11
C VAL A 87 -4.06 7.31 -21.69
N SER A 88 -5.28 7.10 -21.22
CA SER A 88 -5.58 7.16 -19.79
C SER A 88 -5.42 5.76 -19.21
N ILE A 89 -4.80 5.67 -18.04
CA ILE A 89 -4.65 4.41 -17.31
C ILE A 89 -5.76 4.29 -16.28
N TYR A 90 -6.38 3.12 -16.21
CA TYR A 90 -7.41 2.79 -15.25
C TYR A 90 -6.96 1.64 -14.36
N ILE A 91 -7.28 1.73 -13.07
CA ILE A 91 -7.04 0.68 -12.08
C ILE A 91 -8.34 0.48 -11.30
N CYS A 92 -8.66 -0.77 -10.98
CA CYS A 92 -9.73 -1.09 -10.05
C CYS A 92 -9.14 -1.51 -8.70
N LEU A 93 -9.49 -0.80 -7.64
CA LEU A 93 -9.12 -1.16 -6.26
C LEU A 93 -10.38 -1.42 -5.43
N SER A 94 -10.39 -2.51 -4.66
CA SER A 94 -11.43 -2.77 -3.66
C SER A 94 -10.83 -2.64 -2.26
N PHE A 95 -11.40 -1.80 -1.38
CA PHE A 95 -10.88 -1.61 -0.01
C PHE A 95 -11.83 -2.18 1.03
N VAL A 96 -11.33 -3.09 1.86
CA VAL A 96 -12.07 -3.69 2.98
C VAL A 96 -11.38 -3.27 4.29
N ARG A 97 -12.12 -2.54 5.12
CA ARG A 97 -11.63 -2.10 6.42
C ARG A 97 -11.46 -3.29 7.35
N VAL A 98 -10.29 -3.41 7.98
CA VAL A 98 -10.06 -4.38 9.04
C VAL A 98 -10.08 -3.70 10.40
N THR A 99 -9.31 -2.61 10.57
CA THR A 99 -9.33 -1.71 11.73
C THR A 99 -9.28 -0.25 11.26
N GLN A 100 -9.17 0.73 12.17
CA GLN A 100 -8.98 2.13 11.74
C GLN A 100 -7.60 2.38 11.11
N ASN A 101 -6.62 1.52 11.38
CA ASN A 101 -5.24 1.66 10.93
C ASN A 101 -4.80 0.55 9.98
N ASN A 102 -5.71 -0.38 9.64
CA ASN A 102 -5.42 -1.47 8.73
C ASN A 102 -6.59 -1.73 7.78
N TYR A 103 -6.25 -1.80 6.49
CA TYR A 103 -7.13 -2.19 5.41
C TYR A 103 -6.53 -3.40 4.70
N VAL A 104 -7.41 -4.23 4.15
CA VAL A 104 -7.06 -5.15 3.09
C VAL A 104 -7.58 -4.56 1.80
N TYR A 105 -6.82 -4.64 0.72
CA TYR A 105 -7.29 -4.21 -0.58
C TYR A 105 -7.00 -5.23 -1.68
N TYR A 106 -7.79 -5.14 -2.74
CA TYR A 106 -7.70 -6.02 -3.89
C TYR A 106 -7.47 -5.22 -5.15
N ILE A 107 -6.70 -5.77 -6.09
CA ILE A 107 -6.54 -5.20 -7.42
C ILE A 107 -7.43 -5.96 -8.41
N GLY A 108 -8.51 -5.31 -8.83
CA GLY A 108 -9.52 -5.86 -9.73
C GLY A 108 -9.20 -5.70 -11.22
N ALA A 109 -8.14 -4.97 -11.56
CA ALA A 109 -7.72 -4.75 -12.94
C ALA A 109 -6.97 -5.97 -13.52
N PRO A 110 -7.17 -6.27 -14.83
CA PRO A 110 -6.47 -7.37 -15.50
C PRO A 110 -4.97 -7.11 -15.54
N LEU A 111 -4.17 -8.17 -15.57
CA LEU A 111 -2.73 -8.06 -15.79
C LEU A 111 -2.47 -7.74 -17.26
N ASP A 112 -1.86 -6.58 -17.52
CA ASP A 112 -1.39 -6.24 -18.86
C ASP A 112 -0.12 -7.06 -19.18
N PRO A 113 -0.09 -7.82 -20.27
CA PRO A 113 1.02 -8.72 -20.57
C PRO A 113 2.30 -7.99 -21.02
N MET A 114 2.20 -6.75 -21.51
CA MET A 114 3.35 -5.99 -22.01
C MET A 114 4.11 -5.32 -20.87
N VAL A 115 3.39 -4.69 -19.95
CA VAL A 115 3.99 -3.96 -18.81
C VAL A 115 4.05 -4.77 -17.53
N LYS A 116 3.41 -5.95 -17.50
CA LYS A 116 3.30 -6.83 -16.32
C LYS A 116 2.72 -6.12 -15.10
N GLU A 117 1.80 -5.19 -15.33
CA GLU A 117 1.10 -4.43 -14.30
C GLU A 117 -0.41 -4.67 -14.40
N ARG A 118 -1.10 -4.62 -13.27
CA ARG A 118 -2.57 -4.76 -13.23
C ARG A 118 -3.22 -3.42 -13.54
N VAL A 119 -3.29 -3.09 -14.82
CA VAL A 119 -3.79 -1.82 -15.35
C VAL A 119 -4.64 -2.06 -16.59
N PHE A 120 -5.54 -1.12 -16.87
CA PHE A 120 -6.32 -1.08 -18.10
C PHE A 120 -6.03 0.23 -18.82
N ALA A 121 -5.41 0.18 -20.00
CA ALA A 121 -5.10 1.38 -20.80
C ALA A 121 -6.15 1.57 -21.90
N MET A 122 -6.65 2.80 -22.05
CA MET A 122 -7.59 3.15 -23.11
C MET A 122 -7.31 4.56 -23.64
N SER A 123 -7.65 4.81 -24.90
CA SER A 123 -7.63 6.16 -25.46
C SER A 123 -8.45 7.11 -24.58
N ASN A 124 -7.91 8.30 -24.31
CA ASN A 124 -8.56 9.34 -23.51
C ASN A 124 -9.87 9.88 -24.12
N LEU A 125 -10.14 9.56 -25.39
CA LEU A 125 -11.35 9.95 -26.12
C LEU A 125 -12.54 8.99 -25.90
N LEU A 126 -12.29 7.83 -25.29
CA LEU A 126 -13.30 6.80 -25.09
C LEU A 126 -13.77 6.77 -23.64
N ASN A 127 -15.07 6.58 -23.46
CA ASN A 127 -15.66 6.34 -22.15
C ASN A 127 -15.37 4.90 -21.72
N VAL A 128 -14.94 4.74 -20.47
CA VAL A 128 -14.64 3.46 -19.84
C VAL A 128 -15.57 3.29 -18.66
N SER A 129 -16.18 2.11 -18.56
CA SER A 129 -17.09 1.74 -17.47
C SER A 129 -16.39 0.88 -16.42
N MET A 130 -16.91 0.88 -15.19
CA MET A 130 -16.37 0.07 -14.09
C MET A 130 -16.27 -1.43 -14.46
N ASP A 131 -17.27 -2.00 -15.13
CA ASP A 131 -17.28 -3.43 -15.51
C ASP A 131 -16.15 -3.81 -16.50
N GLN A 132 -15.62 -2.84 -17.25
CA GLN A 132 -14.48 -3.08 -18.16
C GLN A 132 -13.14 -3.08 -17.43
N VAL A 133 -13.04 -2.37 -16.30
CA VAL A 133 -11.79 -2.21 -15.54
C VAL A 133 -11.75 -3.20 -14.37
N CYS A 134 -12.85 -3.37 -13.66
CA CYS A 134 -13.00 -4.22 -12.48
C CYS A 134 -13.44 -5.64 -12.88
N THR A 135 -12.62 -6.34 -13.68
CA THR A 135 -12.97 -7.65 -14.22
C THR A 135 -12.59 -8.81 -13.31
N LEU A 136 -11.59 -8.62 -12.44
CA LEU A 136 -11.13 -9.67 -11.54
C LEU A 136 -11.91 -9.65 -10.22
N PRO A 137 -12.39 -10.82 -9.76
CA PRO A 137 -12.99 -10.91 -8.45
C PRO A 137 -11.95 -10.69 -7.34
N ASN A 138 -12.44 -10.36 -6.14
CA ASN A 138 -11.61 -10.32 -4.94
C ASN A 138 -11.30 -11.77 -4.53
N THR A 139 -10.05 -12.18 -4.72
CA THR A 139 -9.55 -13.54 -4.49
C THR A 139 -8.27 -13.51 -3.66
N ASP A 140 -7.77 -14.69 -3.31
CA ASP A 140 -6.53 -14.84 -2.56
C ASP A 140 -5.28 -14.48 -3.35
N ASP A 141 -5.36 -14.42 -4.69
CA ASP A 141 -4.23 -14.11 -5.57
C ASP A 141 -4.01 -12.61 -5.81
N ASN A 142 -4.98 -11.77 -5.43
CA ASN A 142 -4.95 -10.32 -5.66
C ASN A 142 -5.23 -9.51 -4.40
N VAL A 143 -4.99 -10.09 -3.23
CA VAL A 143 -5.20 -9.46 -1.93
C VAL A 143 -3.91 -8.92 -1.33
N PHE A 144 -3.98 -7.72 -0.75
CA PHE A 144 -2.85 -6.98 -0.25
C PHE A 144 -3.17 -6.28 1.07
N SER A 145 -2.16 -6.10 1.93
CA SER A 145 -2.32 -5.38 3.18
C SER A 145 -1.96 -3.91 3.03
N LEU A 146 -2.70 -3.05 3.71
CA LEU A 146 -2.51 -1.61 3.73
C LEU A 146 -2.54 -1.11 5.16
N ARG A 147 -1.37 -0.75 5.69
CA ARG A 147 -1.20 -0.26 7.07
C ARG A 147 -1.05 1.25 7.08
N LYS A 148 -1.71 1.93 8.01
CA LYS A 148 -1.57 3.38 8.18
C LYS A 148 -0.16 3.70 8.67
N ASN A 149 0.47 4.72 8.12
CA ASN A 149 1.82 5.15 8.52
C ASN A 149 1.76 5.94 9.84
N VAL A 150 1.55 5.23 10.93
CA VAL A 150 1.50 5.73 12.31
C VAL A 150 2.35 4.85 13.23
N SER A 151 2.65 5.34 14.42
CA SER A 151 3.41 4.56 15.41
C SER A 151 2.64 3.29 15.81
N VAL A 152 3.35 2.21 16.16
CA VAL A 152 2.72 0.94 16.51
C VAL A 152 1.79 1.02 17.72
N SER A 153 2.05 1.93 18.67
CA SER A 153 1.14 2.16 19.79
C SER A 153 -0.22 2.72 19.38
N ASP A 154 -0.33 3.27 18.17
CA ASP A 154 -1.55 3.88 17.63
C ASP A 154 -2.28 2.96 16.62
N ILE A 155 -1.80 1.72 16.43
CA ILE A 155 -2.45 0.75 15.55
C ILE A 155 -3.51 0.00 16.33
N ASP A 156 -4.78 0.23 15.98
CA ASP A 156 -5.86 -0.63 16.40
C ASP A 156 -5.62 -2.06 15.91
N SER A 157 -5.57 -2.99 16.85
CA SER A 157 -5.11 -4.35 16.60
C SER A 157 -6.25 -5.33 16.30
N THR A 158 -6.05 -6.21 15.32
CA THR A 158 -6.95 -7.32 14.97
C THR A 158 -6.73 -8.59 15.77
N GLY A 159 -5.68 -8.63 16.60
CA GLY A 159 -5.24 -9.85 17.26
C GLY A 159 -4.67 -10.88 16.27
N CYS A 160 -3.63 -11.59 16.70
CA CYS A 160 -3.11 -12.74 15.99
C CYS A 160 -4.11 -13.91 16.05
N PRO A 161 -4.08 -14.83 15.06
CA PRO A 161 -4.92 -16.02 15.07
C PRO A 161 -4.81 -16.77 16.40
N LYS A 162 -5.94 -17.25 16.93
CA LYS A 162 -5.98 -17.97 18.22
C LYS A 162 -5.02 -19.16 18.27
N ARG A 163 -4.81 -19.84 17.13
CA ARG A 163 -3.88 -20.98 17.01
C ARG A 163 -2.41 -20.61 17.23
N LEU A 164 -2.06 -19.34 17.04
CA LEU A 164 -0.73 -18.80 17.28
C LEU A 164 -0.57 -18.24 18.71
N LYS A 165 -1.65 -18.20 19.51
CA LYS A 165 -1.59 -17.82 20.93
C LYS A 165 -1.04 -18.96 21.77
N ASN A 166 0.21 -19.33 21.50
CA ASN A 166 0.96 -20.34 22.24
C ASN A 166 2.45 -19.99 22.20
N ALA A 167 3.24 -20.69 23.01
CA ALA A 167 4.68 -20.68 22.95
C ALA A 167 5.19 -21.99 22.32
N PHE A 168 5.76 -21.89 21.12
CA PHE A 168 6.39 -23.00 20.43
C PHE A 168 7.89 -22.97 20.72
N VAL A 169 8.42 -24.02 21.34
CA VAL A 169 9.80 -24.08 21.82
C VAL A 169 10.61 -25.12 21.04
N SER A 170 11.91 -25.21 21.31
CA SER A 170 12.80 -26.21 20.71
C SER A 170 12.75 -26.19 19.18
N LEU A 171 12.90 -25.01 18.59
CA LEU A 171 12.72 -24.80 17.15
C LEU A 171 13.76 -25.58 16.32
N SER A 172 13.32 -26.17 15.22
CA SER A 172 14.17 -26.53 14.10
C SER A 172 14.03 -25.47 13.02
N ILE A 173 15.14 -24.83 12.66
CA ILE A 173 15.20 -23.71 11.73
C ILE A 173 15.75 -24.22 10.40
N GLU A 174 15.02 -24.00 9.32
CA GLU A 174 15.49 -24.29 7.97
C GLU A 174 15.65 -22.99 7.19
N GLU A 175 16.87 -22.73 6.75
CA GLU A 175 17.27 -21.56 5.97
C GLU A 175 18.05 -22.02 4.74
N THR A 176 17.63 -21.61 3.54
CA THR A 176 18.31 -21.97 2.28
C THR A 176 18.54 -23.50 2.10
N GLY A 177 17.65 -24.33 2.65
CA GLY A 177 17.77 -25.80 2.62
C GLY A 177 18.68 -26.42 3.68
N VAL A 178 19.28 -25.61 4.58
CA VAL A 178 20.07 -26.09 5.71
C VAL A 178 19.19 -26.11 6.96
N THR A 179 19.02 -27.30 7.56
CA THR A 179 18.25 -27.48 8.79
C THR A 179 19.16 -27.47 10.01
N ASN A 180 18.92 -26.53 10.92
CA ASN A 180 19.62 -26.38 12.19
C ASN A 180 18.65 -26.56 13.37
N LYS A 181 19.03 -27.37 14.36
CA LYS A 181 18.26 -27.46 15.59
C LYS A 181 18.64 -26.32 16.53
N CYS A 182 17.63 -25.65 17.06
CA CYS A 182 17.81 -24.60 18.05
C CYS A 182 16.99 -24.89 19.31
N ALA A 183 17.64 -25.53 20.29
CA ALA A 183 17.02 -25.91 21.54
C ALA A 183 16.41 -24.73 22.31
N ASN A 184 17.03 -23.54 22.21
CA ASN A 184 16.59 -22.33 22.90
C ASN A 184 15.73 -21.40 22.02
N GLY A 185 15.41 -21.82 20.79
CA GLY A 185 14.53 -21.06 19.91
C GLY A 185 13.10 -21.10 20.41
N ILE A 186 12.41 -19.96 20.32
CA ILE A 186 11.02 -19.80 20.76
C ILE A 186 10.24 -18.94 19.76
N VAL A 187 9.06 -19.39 19.35
CA VAL A 187 8.01 -18.53 18.77
C VAL A 187 6.95 -18.32 19.84
N ASN A 188 6.77 -17.07 20.26
CA ASN A 188 5.89 -16.68 21.35
C ASN A 188 4.79 -15.74 20.82
N GLY A 189 3.58 -16.27 20.70
CA GLY A 189 2.38 -15.47 20.41
C GLY A 189 1.54 -15.16 21.66
N CYS A 190 2.10 -15.32 22.86
CA CYS A 190 1.44 -15.01 24.13
C CYS A 190 1.80 -13.62 24.68
N VAL A 191 2.85 -12.96 24.18
CA VAL A 191 3.36 -11.69 24.75
C VAL A 191 2.33 -10.57 24.62
N LYS A 192 1.76 -10.40 23.42
CA LYS A 192 0.68 -9.46 23.15
C LYS A 192 -0.31 -10.11 22.22
N ASP A 193 -1.58 -9.72 22.35
CA ASP A 193 -2.65 -10.29 21.53
C ASP A 193 -2.44 -10.10 20.02
N ASN A 194 -1.66 -9.10 19.61
CA ASN A 194 -1.46 -8.69 18.23
C ASN A 194 -0.02 -8.88 17.71
N GLU A 195 0.83 -9.55 18.45
CA GLU A 195 2.24 -9.68 18.12
C GLU A 195 2.71 -11.13 18.27
N ILE A 196 3.47 -11.61 17.28
CA ILE A 196 4.22 -12.85 17.35
C ILE A 196 5.69 -12.46 17.49
N VAL A 197 6.33 -13.00 18.53
CA VAL A 197 7.73 -12.75 18.81
C VAL A 197 8.52 -14.02 18.53
N ILE A 198 9.48 -13.94 17.62
CA ILE A 198 10.41 -15.04 17.32
C ILE A 198 11.74 -14.69 17.98
N SER A 199 12.23 -15.57 18.85
CA SER A 199 13.55 -15.44 19.46
C SER A 199 14.38 -16.67 19.18
N THR A 200 15.61 -16.42 18.73
CA THR A 200 16.59 -17.44 18.32
C THR A 200 17.87 -17.31 19.12
N SER A 201 17.81 -16.76 20.34
CA SER A 201 19.00 -16.53 21.17
C SER A 201 19.84 -17.81 21.27
N SER A 202 21.09 -17.78 20.81
CA SER A 202 22.06 -18.89 20.72
C SER A 202 21.86 -19.94 19.60
N CYS A 203 20.91 -19.78 18.70
CA CYS A 203 20.97 -20.48 17.41
C CYS A 203 22.23 -19.96 16.66
N HIS A 204 22.92 -20.84 15.93
CA HIS A 204 24.23 -20.57 15.27
C HIS A 204 24.44 -19.14 14.71
N SER A 205 25.70 -18.69 14.69
CA SER A 205 26.14 -17.32 14.31
C SER A 205 25.72 -16.81 12.93
N ASN A 206 25.13 -17.66 12.08
CA ASN A 206 24.73 -17.33 10.72
C ASN A 206 23.21 -17.41 10.51
N ALA A 207 22.41 -17.56 11.59
CA ALA A 207 20.96 -17.57 11.49
C ALA A 207 20.45 -16.23 10.92
N PHE A 208 19.51 -16.32 9.99
CA PHE A 208 18.86 -15.20 9.32
C PHE A 208 18.18 -14.25 10.31
N ILE A 209 17.62 -14.78 11.39
CA ILE A 209 17.17 -14.00 12.54
C ILE A 209 18.31 -13.89 13.54
N SER A 210 18.90 -12.68 13.61
CA SER A 210 20.10 -12.41 14.41
C SER A 210 19.94 -12.75 15.89
N ASN A 211 18.75 -12.55 16.48
CA ASN A 211 18.38 -13.00 17.83
C ASN A 211 16.86 -12.87 18.12
N TYR A 212 16.21 -11.92 17.46
CA TYR A 212 14.85 -11.49 17.78
C TYR A 212 14.16 -10.93 16.54
N LEU A 213 12.88 -11.25 16.34
CA LEU A 213 12.00 -10.68 15.32
C LEU A 213 10.60 -10.52 15.90
N SER A 214 10.07 -9.29 15.80
CA SER A 214 8.69 -8.96 16.20
C SER A 214 7.83 -8.80 14.95
N LEU A 215 6.71 -9.55 14.92
CA LEU A 215 5.75 -9.54 13.83
C LEU A 215 4.38 -9.11 14.35
N ILE A 216 3.93 -7.94 13.91
CA ILE A 216 2.63 -7.40 14.26
C ILE A 216 1.60 -7.98 13.30
N CYS A 217 0.59 -8.66 13.83
CA CYS A 217 -0.50 -9.22 13.06
C CYS A 217 -1.45 -8.12 12.57
N LEU A 218 -1.57 -7.98 11.25
CA LEU A 218 -2.46 -7.01 10.61
C LEU A 218 -3.79 -7.65 10.23
N PHE A 219 -3.73 -8.80 9.58
CA PHE A 219 -4.89 -9.56 9.14
C PHE A 219 -4.52 -11.04 9.02
N HIS A 220 -5.49 -11.93 9.12
CA HIS A 220 -5.27 -13.34 8.87
C HIS A 220 -6.46 -13.97 8.16
N LYS A 221 -6.18 -15.02 7.41
CA LYS A 221 -7.18 -15.89 6.78
C LYS A 221 -6.76 -17.35 6.94
N THR A 222 -7.73 -18.25 6.91
CA THR A 222 -7.48 -19.69 6.92
C THR A 222 -8.12 -20.28 5.68
N ILE A 223 -7.31 -20.96 4.87
CA ILE A 223 -7.74 -21.71 3.69
C ILE A 223 -7.41 -23.17 3.99
N ASP A 224 -8.45 -24.01 4.02
CA ASP A 224 -8.36 -25.40 4.45
C ASP A 224 -7.68 -25.56 5.84
N GLN A 225 -6.46 -26.10 5.89
CA GLN A 225 -5.69 -26.31 7.12
C GLN A 225 -4.55 -25.31 7.31
N VAL A 226 -4.37 -24.39 6.35
CA VAL A 226 -3.27 -23.42 6.34
C VAL A 226 -3.80 -22.05 6.78
N THR A 227 -3.13 -21.44 7.75
CA THR A 227 -3.45 -20.08 8.20
C THR A 227 -2.39 -19.12 7.69
N TYR A 228 -2.81 -18.17 6.86
CA TYR A 228 -1.96 -17.10 6.35
C TYR A 228 -2.13 -15.86 7.23
N VAL A 229 -1.04 -15.37 7.79
CA VAL A 229 -1.01 -14.18 8.64
C VAL A 229 -0.21 -13.11 7.92
N TYR A 230 -0.86 -12.01 7.62
CA TYR A 230 -0.23 -10.82 7.08
C TYR A 230 0.34 -10.04 8.25
N THR A 231 1.66 -9.94 8.29
CA THR A 231 2.36 -9.30 9.40
C THR A 231 3.24 -8.15 8.94
N TRP A 232 3.61 -7.31 9.91
CA TRP A 232 4.50 -6.19 9.73
C TRP A 232 5.62 -6.22 10.77
N THR A 233 6.84 -5.85 10.39
CA THR A 233 7.96 -5.66 11.32
C THR A 233 8.44 -4.21 11.35
N GLU A 234 8.66 -3.65 12.54
CA GLU A 234 9.37 -2.38 12.72
C GLU A 234 10.89 -2.54 12.65
N ASP A 235 11.39 -3.78 12.65
CA ASP A 235 12.80 -4.03 12.60
C ASP A 235 13.36 -3.72 11.21
N THR A 236 14.06 -2.58 11.12
CA THR A 236 14.65 -2.08 9.88
C THR A 236 15.74 -2.99 9.34
N SER A 237 16.31 -3.89 10.15
CA SER A 237 17.29 -4.88 9.66
C SER A 237 16.67 -5.90 8.70
N PHE A 238 15.35 -6.12 8.80
CA PHE A 238 14.62 -7.01 7.90
C PHE A 238 14.00 -6.28 6.71
N GLN A 239 14.08 -4.93 6.63
CA GLN A 239 13.55 -4.15 5.50
C GLN A 239 14.30 -4.37 4.19
N SER A 240 15.53 -4.89 4.22
CA SER A 240 16.27 -5.28 3.01
C SER A 240 15.74 -6.57 2.37
N ILE A 241 14.95 -7.35 3.11
CA ILE A 241 14.41 -8.64 2.68
C ILE A 241 12.90 -8.55 2.53
N ALA A 242 12.20 -8.04 3.55
CA ALA A 242 10.76 -7.86 3.58
C ALA A 242 10.35 -6.69 2.70
N THR A 243 9.56 -6.97 1.65
CA THR A 243 8.99 -5.97 0.75
C THR A 243 8.20 -4.96 1.56
N HIS A 244 8.74 -3.75 1.62
CA HIS A 244 8.20 -2.63 2.39
C HIS A 244 8.03 -2.89 3.88
N GLY A 245 8.62 -3.94 4.48
CA GLY A 245 8.44 -4.30 5.89
C GLY A 245 7.29 -5.28 6.18
N PHE A 246 6.62 -5.79 5.14
CA PHE A 246 5.60 -6.84 5.27
C PHE A 246 6.21 -8.23 5.20
N ILE A 247 5.73 -9.11 6.08
CA ILE A 247 6.11 -10.52 6.10
C ILE A 247 4.82 -11.34 6.12
N CYS A 248 4.70 -12.26 5.19
CA CYS A 248 3.65 -13.27 5.25
C CYS A 248 4.11 -14.44 6.10
N VAL A 249 3.27 -14.89 7.04
CA VAL A 249 3.48 -16.10 7.82
C VAL A 249 2.45 -17.15 7.41
N GLU A 250 2.92 -18.25 6.84
CA GLU A 250 2.12 -19.46 6.64
C GLU A 250 2.26 -20.33 7.90
N PHE A 251 1.15 -20.55 8.59
CA PHE A 251 1.07 -21.37 9.79
C PHE A 251 0.30 -22.66 9.50
N THR A 252 0.93 -23.79 9.77
CA THR A 252 0.31 -25.11 9.75
C THR A 252 0.57 -25.84 11.06
N HIS A 253 -0.43 -26.61 11.50
CA HIS A 253 -0.34 -27.39 12.72
C HIS A 253 -0.98 -28.75 12.47
N ASN A 254 -0.22 -29.81 12.72
CA ASN A 254 -0.68 -31.18 12.72
C ASN A 254 -0.37 -31.83 14.10
N GLU A 255 -0.72 -33.11 14.27
CA GLU A 255 -0.56 -33.82 15.54
C GLU A 255 0.89 -33.86 16.06
N THR A 256 1.88 -33.69 15.18
CA THR A 256 3.30 -33.89 15.49
C THR A 256 4.10 -32.59 15.42
N TRP A 257 3.74 -31.68 14.51
CA TRP A 257 4.52 -30.52 14.16
C TRP A 257 3.64 -29.29 13.97
N THR A 258 4.17 -28.18 14.48
CA THR A 258 3.80 -26.83 14.11
C THR A 258 4.87 -26.29 13.17
N THR A 259 4.46 -25.79 12.01
CA THR A 259 5.36 -25.20 11.01
C THR A 259 4.93 -23.77 10.73
N LEU A 260 5.89 -22.85 10.83
CA LEU A 260 5.77 -21.46 10.37
C LEU A 260 6.73 -21.25 9.21
N ARG A 261 6.22 -20.83 8.05
CA ARG A 261 7.06 -20.37 6.93
C ARG A 261 6.88 -18.88 6.75
N LEU A 262 8.01 -18.17 6.64
CA LEU A 262 8.02 -16.72 6.47
C LEU A 262 8.42 -16.39 5.05
N PHE A 263 7.58 -15.60 4.40
CA PHE A 263 7.79 -15.12 3.05
C PHE A 263 7.96 -13.61 3.06
N ASN A 264 8.82 -13.13 2.17
CA ASN A 264 9.27 -11.76 2.14
C ASN A 264 8.29 -10.77 1.50
N ASP A 265 7.12 -11.22 1.09
CA ASP A 265 6.12 -10.40 0.40
C ASP A 265 4.70 -10.82 0.84
N THR A 266 3.81 -11.04 -0.12
CA THR A 266 2.39 -11.26 0.08
C THR A 266 2.09 -12.75 0.28
N CYS A 267 1.06 -13.05 1.08
CA CYS A 267 0.53 -14.41 1.18
C CYS A 267 -0.26 -14.72 -0.10
N ARG A 268 0.46 -15.13 -1.15
CA ARG A 268 -0.13 -15.62 -2.41
C ARG A 268 0.08 -17.12 -2.51
N ASP A 269 -0.92 -17.80 -3.07
CA ASP A 269 -0.91 -19.25 -3.21
C ASP A 269 -0.30 -19.71 -4.56
N SER A 270 -0.22 -18.81 -5.55
CA SER A 270 0.03 -19.16 -6.96
C SER A 270 1.42 -18.81 -7.52
N LEU A 271 2.22 -18.00 -6.83
CA LEU A 271 3.61 -17.68 -7.22
C LEU A 271 4.49 -17.79 -5.97
N PRO A 272 5.61 -18.52 -6.01
CA PRO A 272 6.45 -18.67 -4.84
C PRO A 272 7.06 -17.31 -4.49
N SER A 273 6.49 -16.64 -3.49
CA SER A 273 7.24 -15.65 -2.73
C SER A 273 8.46 -16.37 -2.12
N LEU A 274 9.56 -15.65 -1.95
CA LEU A 274 10.79 -16.28 -1.47
C LEU A 274 10.58 -16.67 0.00
N ASN A 275 10.33 -17.96 0.25
CA ASN A 275 10.39 -18.52 1.60
C ASN A 275 11.84 -18.40 2.06
N PHE A 276 12.08 -17.51 3.02
CA PHE A 276 13.42 -17.26 3.53
C PHE A 276 13.67 -17.96 4.87
N LEU A 277 12.62 -18.39 5.56
CA LEU A 277 12.74 -19.02 6.88
C LEU A 277 11.59 -19.97 7.14
N THR A 278 11.93 -21.21 7.52
CA THR A 278 10.97 -22.18 8.03
C THR A 278 11.32 -22.54 9.47
N LEU A 279 10.34 -22.45 10.36
CA LEU A 279 10.44 -22.79 11.78
C LEU A 279 9.53 -23.97 12.07
N ASN A 280 10.09 -25.05 12.59
CA ASN A 280 9.35 -26.23 13.00
C ASN A 280 9.46 -26.42 14.51
N SER A 281 8.36 -26.77 15.15
CA SER A 281 8.33 -27.15 16.57
C SER A 281 7.41 -28.34 16.79
N ASN A 282 7.86 -29.31 17.56
CA ASN A 282 7.05 -30.42 18.06
C ASN A 282 6.71 -30.29 19.55
N GLN A 283 7.01 -29.14 20.14
CA GLN A 283 6.83 -28.87 21.57
C GLN A 283 6.13 -27.54 21.76
N THR A 284 4.96 -27.60 22.37
CA THR A 284 4.27 -26.43 22.88
C THR A 284 4.49 -26.35 24.38
N ASN A 285 4.88 -25.19 24.89
CA ASN A 285 4.65 -24.88 26.29
C ASN A 285 3.22 -24.36 26.36
N ASP A 286 2.29 -25.31 26.45
CA ASP A 286 0.86 -25.06 26.54
C ASP A 286 0.59 -24.26 27.82
N THR A 287 0.60 -22.95 27.68
CA THR A 287 -0.10 -21.97 28.50
C THR A 287 0.43 -20.57 28.17
N CYS A 288 -0.37 -19.78 27.47
CA CYS A 288 -0.42 -18.35 27.77
C CYS A 288 -1.03 -18.17 29.18
N LEU A 289 -0.40 -18.77 30.20
CA LEU A 289 -0.69 -18.44 31.58
C LEU A 289 -0.34 -16.97 31.70
N PRO A 290 -1.21 -16.14 32.31
CA PRO A 290 -0.84 -14.78 32.63
C PRO A 290 0.39 -14.87 33.54
N THR A 291 1.58 -14.68 32.96
CA THR A 291 2.77 -14.40 33.74
C THR A 291 2.41 -13.15 34.51
N THR A 292 2.30 -13.29 35.83
CA THR A 292 2.27 -12.15 36.75
C THR A 292 3.25 -11.12 36.23
N PRO A 293 2.84 -9.85 36.05
CA PRO A 293 3.63 -8.85 35.36
C PRO A 293 5.04 -8.87 35.92
N VAL A 294 6.00 -9.29 35.09
CA VAL A 294 7.40 -9.15 35.42
C VAL A 294 7.58 -7.65 35.65
N PRO A 295 7.97 -7.20 36.86
CA PRO A 295 8.17 -5.79 37.11
C PRO A 295 9.13 -5.28 36.04
N PRO A 296 8.84 -4.12 35.42
CA PRO A 296 9.68 -3.57 34.39
C PRO A 296 11.13 -3.56 34.90
N PRO A 297 12.12 -3.90 34.06
CA PRO A 297 13.51 -3.86 34.48
C PRO A 297 13.77 -2.51 35.12
N ILE A 298 14.29 -2.52 36.35
CA ILE A 298 14.58 -1.33 37.14
C ILE A 298 15.44 -0.43 36.26
N ARG A 299 14.79 0.58 35.68
CA ARG A 299 15.44 1.61 34.91
C ARG A 299 16.20 2.42 35.94
N ASN A 300 17.50 2.19 36.06
CA ASN A 300 18.38 2.99 36.91
C ASN A 300 18.18 4.47 36.57
N THR A 301 17.45 5.17 37.43
CA THR A 301 17.19 6.61 37.34
C THR A 301 18.38 7.42 37.86
N ASN A 302 19.60 7.01 37.54
CA ASN A 302 20.77 7.87 37.69
C ASN A 302 20.93 8.67 36.40
N ARG A 303 19.95 9.54 36.13
CA ARG A 303 20.10 10.62 35.14
C ARG A 303 20.34 11.91 35.94
N PRO A 304 21.49 12.58 35.78
CA PRO A 304 21.76 13.83 36.48
C PRO A 304 20.71 14.88 36.07
N ASP A 305 20.19 15.58 37.09
CA ASP A 305 19.22 16.65 36.97
C ASP A 305 19.64 17.65 35.89
N SER A 306 18.74 17.86 34.93
CA SER A 306 18.88 18.88 33.91
C SER A 306 18.63 20.26 34.53
N PRO A 307 19.49 21.27 34.27
CA PRO A 307 19.36 22.57 34.89
C PRO A 307 18.14 23.34 34.38
N LYS A 308 17.43 23.92 35.35
CA LYS A 308 16.22 24.74 35.22
C LYS A 308 16.35 25.86 34.18
N GLY A 309 15.32 25.93 33.34
CA GLY A 309 14.76 27.09 32.64
C GLY A 309 15.60 28.35 32.49
N LYS A 310 16.09 28.60 31.28
CA LYS A 310 16.39 29.95 30.78
C LYS A 310 15.13 30.54 30.14
N LYS A 311 14.67 31.68 30.67
CA LYS A 311 13.65 32.53 30.03
C LYS A 311 14.12 32.93 28.62
N ASN A 312 13.39 32.51 27.60
CA ASN A 312 13.61 32.93 26.23
C ASN A 312 13.22 34.41 26.10
N SER A 313 14.23 35.26 25.91
CA SER A 313 14.07 36.61 25.39
C SER A 313 13.63 36.50 23.92
N THR A 314 12.39 36.89 23.64
CA THR A 314 11.82 36.94 22.29
C THR A 314 12.51 38.04 21.48
N ASN A 315 13.43 37.63 20.60
CA ASN A 315 14.12 38.51 19.68
C ASN A 315 13.19 38.92 18.52
N TRP A 316 12.49 40.03 18.70
CA TRP A 316 11.62 40.69 17.70
C TRP A 316 12.30 40.93 16.33
N ALA A 317 13.64 41.00 16.29
CA ALA A 317 14.42 41.11 15.06
C ALA A 317 14.26 39.90 14.12
N ILE A 318 14.04 38.69 14.66
CA ILE A 318 13.86 37.46 13.86
C ILE A 318 12.49 37.50 13.16
N TYR A 319 11.45 37.97 13.86
CA TYR A 319 10.12 38.12 13.27
C TYR A 319 10.09 39.16 12.15
N PHE A 320 10.83 40.27 12.31
CA PHE A 320 10.93 41.28 11.25
C PHE A 320 11.64 40.73 9.99
N ALA A 321 12.71 39.95 10.16
CA ALA A 321 13.41 39.32 9.03
C ALA A 321 12.51 38.33 8.26
N ILE A 322 11.69 37.53 8.97
CA ILE A 322 10.76 36.58 8.35
C ILE A 322 9.70 37.32 7.52
N VAL A 323 9.14 38.42 8.03
CA VAL A 323 8.13 39.21 7.30
C VAL A 323 8.71 39.84 6.04
N VAL A 324 9.93 40.36 6.09
CA VAL A 324 10.60 40.93 4.90
C VAL A 324 10.87 39.85 3.85
N CYS A 325 11.30 38.65 4.25
CA CYS A 325 11.49 37.52 3.32
C CYS A 325 10.18 37.12 2.62
N ILE A 326 9.05 37.10 3.32
CA ILE A 326 7.75 36.76 2.73
C ILE A 326 7.34 37.79 1.67
N ILE A 327 7.56 39.09 1.92
CA ILE A 327 7.24 40.15 0.95
C ILE A 327 8.07 40.01 -0.34
N ILE A 328 9.36 39.68 -0.21
CA ILE A 328 10.24 39.46 -1.38
C ILE A 328 9.78 38.25 -2.19
N ILE A 329 9.39 37.15 -1.54
CA ILE A 329 8.88 35.94 -2.21
C ILE A 329 7.59 36.24 -2.97
N ILE A 330 6.65 36.97 -2.36
CA ILE A 330 5.40 37.38 -3.02
C ILE A 330 5.70 38.26 -4.24
N GLY A 331 6.65 39.20 -4.14
CA GLY A 331 7.10 40.01 -5.27
C GLY A 331 7.63 39.18 -6.44
N PHE A 332 8.44 38.15 -6.15
CA PHE A 332 8.96 37.23 -7.16
C PHE A 332 7.86 36.43 -7.86
N ILE A 333 6.87 35.93 -7.11
CA ILE A 333 5.73 35.19 -7.66
C ILE A 333 4.94 36.06 -8.64
N ILE A 334 4.71 37.33 -8.32
CA ILE A 334 3.98 38.26 -9.21
C ILE A 334 4.75 38.51 -10.52
N ILE A 335 6.08 38.65 -10.45
CA ILE A 335 6.93 38.82 -11.63
C ILE A 335 6.88 37.56 -12.52
N ILE A 336 6.99 36.38 -11.91
CA ILE A 336 6.90 35.09 -12.61
C ILE A 336 5.55 34.96 -13.32
N ILE A 337 4.44 35.26 -12.65
CA ILE A 337 3.10 35.22 -13.25
C ILE A 337 3.01 36.17 -14.46
N LYS A 338 3.55 37.39 -14.36
CA LYS A 338 3.57 38.34 -15.48
C LYS A 338 4.42 37.86 -16.65
N PHE A 339 5.54 37.19 -16.38
CA PHE A 339 6.42 36.65 -17.41
C PHE A 339 5.75 35.49 -18.17
N PHE A 340 5.16 34.54 -17.45
CA PHE A 340 4.47 33.39 -18.06
C PHE A 340 3.20 33.76 -18.82
N ARG A 341 2.50 34.84 -18.41
CA ARG A 341 1.32 35.32 -19.15
C ARG A 341 1.66 35.83 -20.56
N LYS A 342 2.90 36.28 -20.77
CA LYS A 342 3.33 36.81 -22.07
C LYS A 342 3.64 35.69 -23.08
N GLU A 343 4.21 34.57 -22.64
CA GLU A 343 4.57 33.47 -23.55
C GLU A 343 3.41 32.51 -23.87
N MET A 344 2.43 32.34 -22.99
CA MET A 344 1.31 31.41 -23.26
C MET A 344 0.39 31.88 -24.40
N PHE A 345 0.31 33.18 -24.70
CA PHE A 345 -0.54 33.66 -25.79
C PHE A 345 0.00 33.32 -27.19
N ASP A 346 1.31 33.12 -27.35
CA ASP A 346 1.90 32.76 -28.65
C ASP A 346 1.77 31.26 -28.95
N PHE A 347 1.54 30.42 -27.94
CA PHE A 347 1.45 28.96 -28.12
C PHE A 347 0.07 28.48 -28.60
N PHE A 348 -1.01 29.19 -28.25
CA PHE A 348 -2.38 28.81 -28.65
C PHE A 348 -2.78 29.21 -30.07
N ALA A 349 -1.90 29.88 -30.83
CA ALA A 349 -2.18 30.27 -32.22
C ALA A 349 -1.97 29.14 -33.25
N LYS A 350 -1.51 27.94 -32.85
CA LYS A 350 -1.34 26.81 -33.77
C LYS A 350 -2.55 25.88 -33.80
N LYS A 351 -3.20 25.86 -34.96
CA LYS A 351 -4.40 25.07 -35.33
C LYS A 351 -4.16 23.55 -35.16
N PRO A 352 -5.09 22.78 -34.57
CA PRO A 352 -4.95 21.33 -34.45
C PRO A 352 -5.14 20.62 -35.80
N ARG A 353 -4.31 19.59 -36.06
CA ARG A 353 -4.45 18.64 -37.17
C ARG A 353 -5.57 17.64 -36.89
N GLN A 354 -6.19 17.16 -37.97
CA GLN A 354 -7.33 16.25 -37.95
C GLN A 354 -7.03 14.87 -37.33
N PRO A 355 -8.05 14.17 -36.79
CA PRO A 355 -7.89 12.87 -36.15
C PRO A 355 -7.73 11.75 -37.18
N GLU A 356 -6.74 10.91 -36.96
CA GLU A 356 -6.52 9.63 -37.64
C GLU A 356 -7.24 8.50 -36.87
N PRO A 357 -7.70 7.40 -37.52
CA PRO A 357 -8.63 6.45 -36.91
C PRO A 357 -8.00 5.57 -35.82
N ALA A 358 -8.86 5.11 -34.90
CA ALA A 358 -8.53 4.26 -33.76
C ALA A 358 -7.88 2.92 -34.14
N VAL A 359 -6.85 2.51 -33.39
CA VAL A 359 -6.20 1.21 -33.51
C VAL A 359 -6.14 0.52 -32.14
N SER A 360 -6.69 -0.70 -32.07
CA SER A 360 -6.57 -1.61 -30.93
C SER A 360 -5.18 -2.27 -30.90
N PHE A 361 -4.62 -2.52 -29.72
CA PHE A 361 -3.30 -3.18 -29.55
C PHE A 361 -3.23 -4.59 -30.16
N SER A 362 -4.37 -5.27 -30.33
CA SER A 362 -4.43 -6.55 -31.05
C SER A 362 -4.11 -6.43 -32.55
N ASN A 363 -4.17 -5.23 -33.14
CA ASN A 363 -3.87 -5.00 -34.57
C ASN A 363 -2.40 -4.59 -34.83
N ILE A 364 -1.61 -4.31 -33.78
CA ILE A 364 -0.22 -3.86 -33.93
C ILE A 364 0.73 -5.04 -34.23
N ALA A 365 0.43 -6.23 -33.69
CA ALA A 365 1.19 -7.45 -33.96
C ALA A 365 1.08 -7.92 -35.43
N ALA A 366 -0.06 -7.67 -36.09
CA ALA A 366 -0.26 -8.03 -37.49
C ALA A 366 0.54 -7.12 -38.46
N LYS A 367 0.73 -5.84 -38.09
CA LYS A 367 1.40 -4.86 -38.97
C LYS A 367 2.93 -4.98 -38.94
N SER A 368 3.52 -5.52 -37.88
CA SER A 368 4.96 -5.76 -37.78
C SER A 368 5.43 -7.02 -38.52
N THR A 369 4.53 -7.95 -38.85
CA THR A 369 4.89 -9.14 -39.64
C THR A 369 4.91 -8.88 -41.15
N GLU A 370 4.15 -7.90 -41.64
CA GLU A 370 4.19 -7.51 -43.07
C GLU A 370 5.43 -6.69 -43.43
N THR A 371 6.02 -5.93 -42.50
CA THR A 371 7.16 -5.04 -42.84
C THR A 371 8.51 -5.77 -42.94
N LEU A 372 8.60 -7.02 -42.50
CA LEU A 372 9.86 -7.79 -42.53
C LEU A 372 10.09 -8.56 -43.85
N ASN A 373 9.08 -8.71 -44.71
CA ASN A 373 9.18 -9.50 -45.95
C ASN A 373 9.52 -8.69 -47.22
N THR A 374 9.68 -7.37 -47.14
CA THR A 374 9.86 -6.51 -48.33
C THR A 374 11.28 -6.00 -48.58
N THR A 375 12.28 -6.44 -47.83
CA THR A 375 13.67 -5.96 -47.99
C THR A 375 14.65 -7.11 -48.28
N THR A 376 14.40 -7.89 -49.34
CA THR A 376 15.44 -8.73 -49.96
C THR A 376 15.10 -8.98 -51.43
N THR A 377 15.28 -7.97 -52.29
CA THR A 377 15.54 -8.17 -53.74
C THR A 377 15.98 -6.84 -54.36
N THR A 378 17.31 -6.66 -54.46
CA THR A 378 18.10 -6.29 -55.65
C THR A 378 19.53 -6.00 -55.23
#